data_AF-A0A9E6AU99-F1
#
_entry.id   AF-A0A9E6AU99-F1
#
_cell.length_a   1.000
_cell.length_b   1.000
_cell.length_c   1.000
_cell.angle_alpha   90.00
_cell.angle_beta   90.00
_cell.angle_gamma   90.00
#
_symmetry.space_group_name_H-M   'P 1'
#
loop_
_entity.id
_entity.type
_entity.pdbx_description
1 polymer ?
#
loop_
_entity_poly.entity_id
_entity_poly.type
_entity_poly.pdbx_seq_one_letter_code
_entity_poly.pdbx_strand_id
1 'polypeptide(L)'
;LMGADNLRNISYWKSWKNIFNKMPIAIFDRAGNQLSTTHSKAAIYFKRYRISPNFSSALPGLKPPAWCFIHMKRLNISSTSIRAKKPNN
;
A
#
# COMPACT_ATOMS: atom_id res chain seq x y z
N LEU A 1 -2.79 -0.22 -7.52
CA LEU A 1 -1.60 -0.62 -6.72
C LEU A 1 -1.12 0.59 -5.91
N MET A 2 -0.59 0.40 -4.69
CA MET A 2 0.02 1.49 -3.90
C MET A 2 1.11 0.98 -2.95
N GLY A 3 1.96 1.88 -2.44
CA GLY A 3 2.93 1.56 -1.39
C GLY A 3 2.34 1.63 0.03
N ALA A 4 2.99 0.96 0.99
CA ALA A 4 2.69 1.02 2.42
C ALA A 4 2.80 2.45 3.00
N ASP A 5 3.71 3.26 2.48
CA ASP A 5 3.86 4.68 2.77
C ASP A 5 2.63 5.49 2.33
N ASN A 6 2.08 5.21 1.15
CA ASN A 6 0.83 5.83 0.71
C ASN A 6 -0.33 5.43 1.64
N LEU A 7 -0.43 4.16 2.06
CA LEU A 7 -1.50 3.70 2.95
C LEU A 7 -1.47 4.41 4.32
N ARG A 8 -0.27 4.76 4.81
CA ARG A 8 -0.10 5.50 6.06
C ARG A 8 -0.71 6.90 6.01
N ASN A 9 -0.56 7.57 4.86
CA ASN A 9 -0.92 8.97 4.69
C ASN A 9 -2.21 9.19 3.88
N ILE A 10 -2.83 8.13 3.34
CA ILE A 10 -3.99 8.24 2.46
C ILE A 10 -5.19 8.91 3.13
N SER A 11 -5.28 8.89 4.47
CA SER A 11 -6.35 9.58 5.20
C SER A 11 -6.34 11.10 5.04
N TYR A 12 -5.23 11.69 4.59
CA TYR A 12 -5.12 13.12 4.28
C TYR A 12 -5.62 13.44 2.86
N TRP A 13 -5.83 12.44 2.01
CA TRP A 13 -6.30 12.66 0.65
C TRP A 13 -7.80 12.99 0.65
N LYS A 14 -8.19 13.94 -0.21
CA LYS A 14 -9.59 14.28 -0.42
C LYS A 14 -10.36 13.03 -0.84
N SER A 15 -11.46 12.74 -0.13
CA SER A 15 -12.34 11.61 -0.45
C SER A 15 -11.64 10.23 -0.51
N TRP A 16 -10.60 10.00 0.29
CA TRP A 16 -9.82 8.77 0.28
C TRP A 16 -10.65 7.48 0.40
N LYS A 17 -11.77 7.50 1.13
CA LYS A 17 -12.70 6.37 1.23
C LYS A 17 -13.28 5.97 -0.14
N ASN A 18 -13.53 6.94 -1.02
CA ASN A 18 -14.04 6.70 -2.36
C ASN A 18 -13.04 5.91 -3.22
N ILE A 19 -11.74 6.06 -2.98
CA ILE A 19 -10.70 5.32 -3.72
C ILE A 19 -10.84 3.83 -3.43
N PHE A 20 -10.94 3.44 -2.15
CA PHE A 20 -11.17 2.05 -1.74
C PHE A 20 -12.52 1.50 -2.22
N ASN A 21 -13.56 2.33 -2.24
CA ASN A 21 -14.90 1.90 -2.67
C ASN A 21 -15.04 1.77 -4.20
N LYS A 22 -14.08 2.27 -4.99
CA LYS A 22 -14.14 2.22 -6.46
C LYS A 22 -13.37 1.07 -7.08
N MET A 23 -12.35 0.54 -6.40
CA MET A 23 -11.52 -0.53 -6.96
C MET A 23 -10.81 -1.34 -5.89
N PRO A 24 -10.46 -2.60 -6.19
CA PRO A 24 -9.55 -3.37 -5.35
C PRO A 24 -8.14 -2.76 -5.31
N ILE A 25 -7.50 -2.76 -4.13
CA ILE A 25 -6.19 -2.12 -3.94
C ILE A 25 -5.17 -3.12 -3.39
N ALA A 26 -4.12 -3.40 -4.17
CA ALA A 26 -2.94 -4.10 -3.66
C ALA A 26 -1.93 -3.09 -3.10
N ILE A 27 -1.54 -3.31 -1.85
CA ILE A 27 -0.64 -2.47 -1.07
C ILE A 27 0.67 -3.24 -0.86
N PHE A 28 1.80 -2.65 -1.22
CA PHE A 28 3.12 -3.29 -1.11
C PHE A 28 3.95 -2.65 0.00
N ASP A 29 4.43 -3.47 0.95
CA ASP A 29 5.41 -3.04 1.95
C ASP A 29 6.83 -3.35 1.49
N ARG A 30 7.61 -2.28 1.33
CA ARG A 30 9.05 -2.30 1.03
C ARG A 30 9.92 -1.96 2.24
N ALA A 31 9.34 -1.32 3.25
CA ALA A 31 10.08 -0.76 4.37
C ALA A 31 10.30 -1.78 5.50
N GLY A 32 9.48 -2.84 5.57
CA GLY A 32 9.55 -3.86 6.62
C GLY A 32 8.97 -3.39 7.96
N ASN A 33 8.40 -2.18 8.01
CA ASN A 33 7.82 -1.60 9.21
C ASN A 33 6.30 -1.79 9.20
N GLN A 34 5.89 -3.06 9.32
CA GLN A 34 4.52 -3.53 9.14
C GLN A 34 3.55 -2.90 10.14
N LEU A 35 3.96 -2.85 11.43
CA LEU A 35 3.15 -2.39 12.56
C LEU A 35 2.55 -1.02 12.26
N SER A 36 3.38 -0.05 11.92
CA SER A 36 2.95 1.32 11.73
C SER A 36 2.04 1.50 10.50
N THR A 37 2.09 0.58 9.53
CA THR A 37 1.21 0.61 8.35
C THR A 37 -0.13 -0.08 8.62
N THR A 38 -0.13 -1.20 9.35
CA THR A 38 -1.36 -1.90 9.72
C THR A 38 -2.23 -1.13 10.72
N HIS A 39 -1.64 -0.18 11.45
CA HIS A 39 -2.34 0.75 12.35
C HIS A 39 -2.81 2.05 11.66
N SER A 40 -2.68 2.19 10.33
CA SER A 40 -3.16 3.40 9.66
C SER A 40 -4.69 3.52 9.73
N LYS A 41 -5.20 4.76 9.66
CA LYS A 41 -6.64 5.04 9.69
C LYS A 41 -7.40 4.28 8.59
N ALA A 42 -6.81 4.16 7.40
CA ALA A 42 -7.41 3.42 6.29
C ALA A 42 -7.36 1.90 6.52
N ALA A 43 -6.26 1.36 7.05
CA ALA A 43 -6.13 -0.06 7.38
C ALA A 43 -7.15 -0.49 8.45
N ILE A 44 -7.39 0.36 9.45
CA ILE A 44 -8.40 0.15 10.49
C ILE A 44 -9.82 0.26 9.90
N TYR A 45 -10.11 1.34 9.16
CA TYR A 45 -11.45 1.58 8.62
C TYR A 45 -11.91 0.50 7.65
N PHE A 46 -11.02 0.02 6.77
CA PHE A 46 -11.30 -1.03 5.79
C PHE A 46 -10.87 -2.43 6.25
N LYS A 47 -10.59 -2.65 7.54
CA LYS A 47 -10.09 -3.94 8.07
C LYS A 47 -10.92 -5.14 7.61
N ARG A 48 -12.25 -5.00 7.58
CA ARG A 48 -13.19 -6.07 7.17
C ARG A 48 -13.08 -6.49 5.70
N TYR A 49 -12.48 -5.65 4.86
CA TYR A 49 -12.33 -5.85 3.41
C TYR A 49 -10.92 -6.29 3.03
N ARG A 50 -10.06 -6.55 4.03
CA ARG A 50 -8.71 -7.03 3.81
C ARG A 50 -8.75 -8.52 3.50
N ILE A 51 -8.18 -8.92 2.37
CA ILE A 51 -7.97 -10.32 2.03
C ILE A 51 -6.55 -10.78 2.39
N SER A 52 -6.38 -12.09 2.55
CA SER A 52 -5.05 -12.70 2.74
C SER A 52 -4.17 -12.46 1.49
N PRO A 53 -2.86 -12.20 1.67
CA PRO A 53 -1.92 -12.09 0.55
C PRO A 53 -1.90 -13.33 -0.37
N ASN A 54 -2.26 -14.51 0.18
CA ASN A 54 -2.34 -15.76 -0.58
C ASN A 54 -3.42 -15.71 -1.68
N PHE A 55 -4.42 -14.83 -1.53
CA PHE A 55 -5.47 -14.60 -2.54
C PHE A 55 -5.22 -13.32 -3.37
N SER A 56 -4.01 -12.77 -3.34
CA SER A 56 -3.68 -11.52 -4.06
C SER A 56 -3.88 -11.62 -5.57
N SER A 57 -3.73 -12.80 -6.18
CA SER A 57 -4.00 -13.03 -7.61
C SER A 57 -5.48 -12.86 -7.97
N ALA A 58 -6.39 -13.15 -7.04
CA ALA A 58 -7.83 -12.99 -7.24
C ALA A 58 -8.32 -11.55 -7.00
N LEU A 59 -7.49 -10.70 -6.37
CA LEU A 59 -7.85 -9.33 -5.98
C LEU A 59 -8.47 -8.50 -7.11
N PRO A 60 -7.97 -8.52 -8.38
CA PRO A 60 -8.56 -7.73 -9.46
C PRO A 60 -10.02 -8.08 -9.77
N GLY A 61 -10.46 -9.31 -9.47
CA GLY A 61 -11.83 -9.78 -9.70
C GLY A 61 -12.78 -9.54 -8.54
N LEU A 62 -12.30 -9.03 -7.39
CA LEU A 62 -13.15 -8.80 -6.22
C LEU A 62 -13.95 -7.51 -6.35
N LYS A 63 -15.15 -7.50 -5.75
CA LYS A 63 -15.95 -6.29 -5.64
C LYS A 63 -15.32 -5.34 -4.63
N PRO A 64 -15.17 -4.04 -4.95
CA PRO A 64 -14.71 -3.07 -3.98
C PRO A 64 -15.75 -2.81 -2.88
N PRO A 65 -15.31 -2.40 -1.68
CA PRO A 65 -13.91 -2.31 -1.28
C PRO A 65 -13.29 -3.68 -1.03
N ALA A 66 -12.09 -3.89 -1.56
CA ALA A 66 -11.28 -5.08 -1.36
C ALA A 66 -9.81 -4.67 -1.40
N TRP A 67 -8.98 -5.18 -0.51
CA TRP A 67 -7.56 -4.84 -0.54
C TRP A 67 -6.70 -5.93 0.06
N CYS A 68 -5.45 -6.01 -0.38
CA CYS A 68 -4.47 -6.91 0.19
C CYS A 68 -3.20 -6.15 0.56
N PHE A 69 -2.47 -6.68 1.53
CA PHE A 69 -1.20 -6.12 1.98
C PHE A 69 -0.08 -7.15 1.74
N ILE A 70 0.77 -6.89 0.76
CA ILE A 70 1.79 -7.80 0.25
C ILE A 70 3.15 -7.35 0.77
N HIS A 71 3.85 -8.26 1.42
CA HIS A 71 5.20 -8.02 1.90
C HIS A 71 6.19 -8.35 0.78
N MET A 72 7.01 -7.39 0.39
CA MET A 72 8.07 -7.61 -0.59
C MET A 72 9.42 -7.77 0.11
N LYS A 73 10.26 -8.69 -0.40
CA LYS A 73 11.66 -8.79 0.02
C LYS A 73 12.35 -7.47 -0.29
N ARG A 74 13.03 -6.87 0.69
CA ARG A 74 13.68 -5.57 0.55
C ARG A 74 14.81 -5.66 -0.47
N LEU A 75 14.76 -4.79 -1.48
CA LEU A 75 15.92 -4.34 -2.24
C LEU A 75 16.26 -2.94 -1.72
N ASN A 76 17.47 -2.73 -1.20
CA ASN A 76 17.88 -1.46 -0.57
C ASN A 76 18.18 -0.37 -1.61
N ILE A 77 17.15 -0.01 -2.41
CA ILE A 77 17.24 0.93 -3.51
C ILE A 77 16.13 1.96 -3.33
N SER A 78 16.48 3.25 -3.36
CA SER A 78 15.52 4.35 -3.30
C SER A 78 15.84 5.40 -4.36
N SER A 79 14.83 6.11 -4.85
CA SER A 79 15.07 7.20 -5.81
C SER A 79 15.94 8.30 -5.23
N THR A 80 15.89 8.51 -3.90
CA THR A 80 16.79 9.44 -3.19
C THR A 80 18.23 8.96 -3.24
N SER A 81 18.50 7.67 -2.97
CA SER A 81 19.87 7.15 -3.05
C SER A 81 20.40 7.10 -4.48
N ILE A 82 19.54 6.89 -5.47
CA ILE A 82 19.91 6.97 -6.90
C ILE A 82 20.27 8.40 -7.30
N ARG A 83 19.45 9.40 -6.92
CA ARG A 83 19.74 10.82 -7.20
C ARG A 83 21.01 11.30 -6.51
N ALA A 84 21.23 10.91 -5.26
CA ALA A 84 22.45 11.23 -4.52
C ALA A 84 23.72 10.60 -5.14
N LYS A 85 23.57 9.50 -5.91
CA LYS A 85 24.67 8.83 -6.62
C LYS A 85 24.92 9.38 -8.03
N LYS A 86 24.06 10.25 -8.57
CA LYS A 86 24.33 10.94 -9.83
C LYS A 86 25.17 12.18 -9.50
N PRO A 87 26.46 12.24 -9.87
CA PRO A 87 27.17 13.52 -9.83
C PRO A 87 26.46 14.46 -10.81
N ASN A 88 26.24 15.70 -10.39
CA ASN A 88 25.82 16.76 -11.30
C ASN A 88 26.89 16.87 -12.38
N ASN A 89 26.51 16.58 -13.62
CA ASN A 89 27.36 16.74 -14.80
C ASN A 89 27.16 18.14 -15.37
#